data_AF-A0A9Q0D596-F1
#
_entry.id   AF-A0A9Q0D596-F1
#
_cell.length_a   1.000
_cell.length_b   1.000
_cell.length_c   1.000
_cell.angle_alpha   90.00
_cell.angle_beta   90.00
_cell.angle_gamma   90.00
#
_symmetry.space_group_name_H-M   'P 1'
#
loop_
_entity.id
_entity.type
_entity.pdbx_description
1 polymer ?
#
loop_
_entity_poly.entity_id
_entity_poly.type
_entity_poly.pdbx_seq_one_letter_code
_entity_poly.pdbx_strand_id
1 'polypeptide(L)'
;MSFVEYSEKVQDGDVVIVYMGHESMMQLKVQAGGQTQTRYGAIRHSSDLIGLRYGSKVTCSKGGWVRVLHPTPELWTVSLPHRTQILYTTDIATITMMLELKPGAVVCESGKTGALPRGGPRVRRVRRVLVDLALVDQKSLVNMFLLVEWSQASCILSK
;
A
#
# COMPACT_ATOMS: atom_id res chain seq x y z
N MET A 1 -11.51 -2.05 -5.70
CA MET A 1 -10.34 -2.94 -5.81
C MET A 1 -9.75 -3.33 -4.47
N SER A 2 -9.41 -4.60 -4.32
CA SER A 2 -8.57 -5.13 -3.24
C SER A 2 -7.16 -5.38 -3.78
N PHE A 3 -6.13 -5.13 -2.98
CA PHE A 3 -4.75 -5.53 -3.30
C PHE A 3 -4.56 -7.05 -3.42
N VAL A 4 -5.58 -7.82 -3.05
CA VAL A 4 -5.55 -9.28 -2.91
C VAL A 4 -5.74 -9.96 -4.27
N GLU A 5 -6.55 -9.37 -5.15
CA GLU A 5 -6.95 -9.99 -6.42
C GLU A 5 -6.59 -9.11 -7.62
N TYR A 6 -6.12 -9.77 -8.69
CA TYR A 6 -5.86 -9.11 -9.96
C TYR A 6 -7.15 -9.03 -10.79
N SER A 7 -7.50 -7.82 -11.22
CA SER A 7 -8.48 -7.60 -12.28
C SER A 7 -7.77 -7.22 -13.56
N GLU A 8 -8.32 -7.61 -14.71
CA GLU A 8 -7.79 -7.20 -16.00
C GLU A 8 -8.10 -5.74 -16.32
N LYS A 9 -9.26 -5.24 -15.90
CA LYS A 9 -9.78 -3.92 -16.28
C LYS A 9 -10.04 -3.04 -15.06
N VAL A 10 -9.80 -1.75 -15.24
CA VAL A 10 -10.07 -0.71 -14.25
C VAL A 10 -11.57 -0.46 -14.15
N GLN A 11 -12.10 -0.40 -12.92
CA GLN A 11 -13.49 -0.09 -12.64
C GLN A 11 -13.62 1.20 -11.80
N ASP A 12 -14.85 1.70 -11.67
CA ASP A 12 -15.13 2.85 -10.82
C ASP A 12 -14.91 2.52 -9.33
N GLY A 13 -14.36 3.46 -8.57
CA GLY A 13 -14.01 3.28 -7.17
C GLY A 13 -12.68 2.56 -6.91
N ASP A 14 -12.00 2.10 -7.96
CA ASP A 14 -10.71 1.43 -7.84
C ASP A 14 -9.57 2.38 -7.50
N VAL A 15 -8.54 1.84 -6.86
CA VAL A 15 -7.30 2.56 -6.64
C VAL A 15 -6.28 2.02 -7.62
N VAL A 16 -5.66 2.92 -8.39
CA VAL A 16 -4.68 2.57 -9.41
C VAL A 16 -3.40 3.35 -9.16
N ILE A 17 -2.28 2.78 -9.61
CA ILE A 17 -0.99 3.47 -9.58
C ILE A 17 -0.73 4.05 -10.97
N VAL A 18 -0.61 5.37 -11.05
CA VAL A 18 -0.23 6.05 -12.29
C VAL A 18 1.28 6.22 -12.30
N TYR A 19 1.92 5.49 -13.20
CA TYR A 19 3.36 5.54 -13.43
C TYR A 19 3.70 6.62 -14.46
N MET A 20 4.39 7.66 -14.00
CA MET A 20 4.86 8.79 -14.82
C MET A 20 6.37 8.72 -15.10
N GLY A 21 7.12 7.97 -14.30
CA GLY A 21 8.57 7.77 -14.42
C GLY A 21 9.12 7.04 -13.19
N HIS A 22 10.41 6.75 -13.18
CA HIS A 22 11.04 5.94 -12.13
C HIS A 22 10.82 6.52 -10.72
N GLU A 23 11.00 7.84 -10.58
CA GLU A 23 10.84 8.54 -9.30
C GLU A 23 9.45 9.18 -9.14
N SER A 24 8.56 8.99 -10.11
CA SER A 24 7.28 9.68 -10.16
C SER A 24 6.15 8.69 -10.40
N MET A 25 5.57 8.24 -9.30
CA MET A 25 4.35 7.44 -9.27
C MET A 25 3.33 8.14 -8.39
N MET A 26 2.05 7.99 -8.71
CA MET A 26 0.98 8.54 -7.87
C MET A 26 -0.15 7.54 -7.69
N GLN A 27 -0.75 7.58 -6.51
CA GLN A 27 -1.97 6.83 -6.19
C GLN A 27 -3.17 7.64 -6.67
N LEU A 28 -4.04 7.01 -7.45
CA LEU A 28 -5.23 7.65 -7.99
C LEU A 28 -6.45 6.80 -7.63
N LYS A 29 -7.43 7.42 -6.98
CA LYS A 29 -8.75 6.80 -6.82
C LYS A 29 -9.61 7.14 -8.03
N VAL A 30 -10.00 6.12 -8.77
CA VAL A 30 -10.85 6.22 -9.95
C VAL A 30 -12.25 6.57 -9.48
N GLN A 31 -12.81 7.61 -10.11
CA GLN A 31 -14.14 8.12 -9.83
C GLN A 31 -14.76 8.55 -11.16
N ALA A 32 -15.92 8.01 -11.50
CA ALA A 32 -16.68 8.41 -12.68
C ALA A 32 -16.97 9.93 -12.64
N GLY A 33 -16.64 10.62 -13.72
CA GLY A 33 -16.74 12.09 -13.84
C GLY A 33 -15.54 12.85 -13.25
N GLY A 34 -14.64 12.15 -12.56
CA GLY A 34 -13.42 12.74 -11.99
C GLY A 34 -12.34 13.01 -13.04
N GLN A 35 -11.45 13.94 -12.70
CA GLN A 35 -10.28 14.27 -13.48
C GLN A 35 -9.08 14.44 -12.54
N THR A 36 -7.94 13.86 -12.91
CA THR A 36 -6.69 14.03 -12.16
C THR A 36 -5.67 14.78 -12.99
N GLN A 37 -5.06 15.79 -12.38
CA GLN A 37 -3.99 16.57 -13.00
C GLN A 37 -2.63 15.90 -12.76
N THR A 38 -1.90 15.69 -13.84
CA THR A 38 -0.51 15.21 -13.82
C THR A 38 0.40 16.24 -14.48
N ARG A 39 1.72 16.06 -14.33
CA ARG A 39 2.72 16.88 -15.05
C ARG A 39 2.56 16.84 -16.57
N TYR A 40 2.02 15.73 -17.08
CA TYR A 40 1.80 15.48 -18.51
C TYR A 40 0.43 15.94 -19.01
N GLY A 41 -0.38 16.56 -18.15
CA GLY A 41 -1.72 17.02 -18.47
C GLY A 41 -2.79 16.26 -17.67
N ALA A 42 -4.03 16.47 -18.06
CA ALA A 42 -5.16 15.91 -17.37
C ALA A 42 -5.48 14.49 -17.83
N ILE A 43 -5.94 13.66 -16.90
CA ILE A 43 -6.47 12.32 -17.15
C ILE A 43 -7.94 12.32 -16.75
N ARG A 44 -8.84 12.03 -17.69
CA ARG A 44 -10.28 11.92 -17.42
C ARG A 44 -10.61 10.50 -17.02
N HIS A 45 -11.17 10.31 -15.83
CA HIS A 45 -11.38 8.97 -15.29
C HIS A 45 -12.42 8.19 -16.10
N SER A 46 -13.51 8.84 -16.52
CA SER A 46 -14.59 8.19 -17.26
C SER A 46 -14.19 7.63 -18.61
N SER A 47 -13.40 8.37 -19.38
CA SER A 47 -13.04 8.00 -20.75
C SER A 47 -11.69 7.30 -20.85
N ASP A 48 -10.72 7.70 -20.03
CA ASP A 48 -9.32 7.33 -20.24
C ASP A 48 -8.87 6.19 -19.30
N LEU A 49 -9.59 5.99 -18.19
CA LEU A 49 -9.24 4.99 -17.17
C LEU A 49 -10.26 3.84 -17.10
N ILE A 50 -11.54 4.15 -16.90
CA ILE A 50 -12.57 3.11 -16.70
C ILE A 50 -12.69 2.22 -17.94
N GLY A 51 -12.61 0.91 -17.74
CA GLY A 51 -12.64 -0.09 -18.80
C GLY A 51 -11.30 -0.36 -19.49
N LEU A 52 -10.27 0.44 -19.20
CA LEU A 52 -8.91 0.23 -19.70
C LEU A 52 -8.29 -1.00 -19.02
N ARG A 53 -7.47 -1.75 -19.77
CA ARG A 53 -6.67 -2.83 -19.18
C ARG A 53 -5.52 -2.26 -18.35
N TYR A 54 -5.24 -2.85 -17.19
CA TYR A 54 -4.03 -2.52 -16.43
C TYR A 54 -2.76 -2.78 -17.27
N GLY A 55 -1.73 -1.96 -17.06
CA GLY A 55 -0.49 -1.92 -17.84
C GLY A 55 -0.54 -1.05 -19.10
N SER A 56 -1.73 -0.62 -19.52
CA SER A 56 -1.92 0.16 -20.75
C SER A 56 -1.37 1.58 -20.65
N LYS A 57 -0.98 2.13 -21.80
CA LYS A 57 -0.54 3.52 -21.96
C LYS A 57 -1.75 4.43 -22.10
N VAL A 58 -1.82 5.48 -21.29
CA VAL A 58 -2.85 6.51 -21.35
C VAL A 58 -2.21 7.82 -21.80
N THR A 59 -2.75 8.43 -22.85
CA THR A 59 -2.31 9.74 -23.33
C THR A 59 -3.04 10.85 -22.58
N CYS A 60 -2.27 11.77 -21.99
CA CYS A 60 -2.79 12.93 -21.27
C CYS A 60 -3.04 14.11 -22.22
N SER A 61 -3.84 15.09 -21.79
CA SER A 61 -4.25 16.21 -22.66
C SER A 61 -3.11 17.09 -23.21
N LYS A 62 -1.92 17.13 -22.59
CA LYS A 62 -0.76 17.91 -23.10
C LYS A 62 0.15 17.08 -24.02
N GLY A 63 -0.29 15.93 -24.52
CA GLY A 63 0.47 15.05 -25.42
C GLY A 63 1.48 14.12 -24.74
N GLY A 64 1.71 14.28 -23.43
CA GLY A 64 2.46 13.30 -22.65
C GLY A 64 1.65 12.04 -22.37
N TRP A 65 2.28 11.02 -21.80
CA TRP A 65 1.63 9.75 -21.50
C TRP A 65 2.04 9.19 -20.16
N VAL A 66 1.18 8.35 -19.62
CA VAL A 66 1.39 7.63 -18.37
C VAL A 66 1.03 6.16 -18.55
N ARG A 67 1.43 5.31 -17.61
CA ARG A 67 0.96 3.92 -17.53
C ARG A 67 0.09 3.75 -16.29
N VAL A 68 -1.00 3.01 -16.44
CA VAL A 68 -1.89 2.68 -15.32
C VAL A 68 -1.56 1.28 -14.86
N LEU A 69 -1.09 1.13 -13.63
CA LEU A 69 -0.65 -0.13 -13.05
C LEU A 69 -1.65 -0.59 -11.98
N HIS A 70 -1.74 -1.91 -11.85
CA HIS A 70 -2.50 -2.53 -10.77
C HIS A 70 -1.79 -2.22 -9.43
N PRO A 71 -2.53 -1.90 -8.36
CA PRO A 71 -1.94 -1.57 -7.08
C PRO A 71 -1.32 -2.83 -6.43
N THR A 72 0.01 -2.88 -6.35
CA THR A 72 0.72 -3.89 -5.56
C THR A 72 1.33 -3.25 -4.30
N PRO A 73 1.60 -4.03 -3.23
CA PRO A 73 2.22 -3.50 -2.00
C PRO A 73 3.55 -2.78 -2.24
N GLU A 74 4.36 -3.26 -3.21
CA GLU A 74 5.65 -2.67 -3.56
C GLU A 74 5.47 -1.31 -4.24
N LEU A 75 4.58 -1.24 -5.23
CA LEU A 75 4.24 0.00 -5.91
C LEU A 75 3.54 1.00 -4.97
N TRP A 76 2.76 0.49 -4.02
CA TRP A 76 2.14 1.31 -2.99
C TRP A 76 3.18 1.96 -2.09
N THR A 77 4.14 1.17 -1.60
CA THR A 77 5.21 1.66 -0.71
C THR A 77 5.99 2.81 -1.34
N VAL A 78 6.32 2.70 -2.64
CA VAL A 78 7.09 3.73 -3.37
C VAL A 78 6.24 4.96 -3.73
N SER A 79 4.92 4.81 -3.89
CA SER A 79 4.02 5.90 -4.30
C SER A 79 3.43 6.71 -3.13
N LEU A 80 3.70 6.29 -1.89
CA LEU A 80 3.20 6.98 -0.70
C LEU A 80 3.92 8.32 -0.47
N PRO A 81 3.20 9.36 -0.01
CA PRO A 81 3.85 10.57 0.46
C PRO A 81 4.64 10.30 1.73
N HIS A 82 5.96 10.51 1.70
CA HIS A 82 6.85 10.37 2.86
C HIS A 82 6.56 11.43 3.93
N ARG A 83 5.66 11.12 4.86
CA ARG A 83 5.41 11.95 6.07
C ARG A 83 6.16 11.42 7.30
N THR A 84 6.51 10.14 7.29
CA THR A 84 7.20 9.40 8.36
C THR A 84 8.21 8.45 7.73
N GLN A 85 9.17 7.96 8.52
CA GLN A 85 10.14 6.97 8.07
C GLN A 85 9.46 5.63 7.79
N ILE A 86 9.38 5.18 6.54
CA ILE A 86 8.76 3.88 6.18
C ILE A 86 9.82 2.80 6.00
N LEU A 87 9.41 1.53 6.15
CA LEU A 87 10.21 0.38 5.71
C LEU A 87 10.02 0.18 4.20
N TYR A 88 11.08 -0.20 3.51
CA TYR A 88 11.05 -0.51 2.09
C TYR A 88 10.95 -2.02 1.84
N THR A 89 10.70 -2.39 0.59
CA THR A 89 10.46 -3.78 0.16
C THR A 89 11.54 -4.75 0.65
N THR A 90 12.81 -4.35 0.68
CA THR A 90 13.92 -5.20 1.15
C THR A 90 13.78 -5.61 2.61
N ASP A 91 13.49 -4.65 3.49
CA ASP A 91 13.33 -4.91 4.92
C ASP A 91 12.05 -5.70 5.18
N ILE A 92 10.96 -5.34 4.47
CA ILE A 92 9.68 -6.04 4.56
C ILE A 92 9.82 -7.50 4.12
N ALA A 93 10.52 -7.78 3.01
CA ALA A 93 10.76 -9.13 2.53
C ALA A 93 11.57 -9.94 3.55
N THR A 94 12.61 -9.34 4.13
CA THR A 94 13.47 -9.97 5.14
C THR A 94 12.68 -10.31 6.40
N ILE A 95 11.88 -9.36 6.92
CA ILE A 95 11.00 -9.57 8.09
C ILE A 95 9.96 -10.66 7.80
N THR A 96 9.34 -10.63 6.62
CA THR A 96 8.33 -11.62 6.20
C THR A 96 8.92 -13.03 6.16
N MET A 97 10.14 -13.16 5.64
CA MET A 97 10.87 -14.42 5.59
C MET A 97 11.28 -14.91 6.98
N MET A 98 11.85 -14.04 7.83
CA MET A 98 12.30 -14.40 9.18
C MET A 98 11.16 -14.76 10.12
N LEU A 99 9.98 -14.17 9.94
CA LEU A 99 8.78 -14.46 10.75
C LEU A 99 7.92 -15.60 10.16
N GLU A 100 8.34 -16.22 9.06
CA GLU A 100 7.63 -17.30 8.36
C GLU A 100 6.15 -16.98 8.11
N LEU A 101 5.87 -15.74 7.70
CA LEU A 101 4.49 -15.29 7.49
C LEU A 101 3.85 -16.06 6.34
N LYS A 102 2.67 -16.61 6.60
CA LYS A 102 1.88 -17.41 5.65
C LYS A 102 0.39 -17.14 5.83
N PRO A 103 -0.45 -17.35 4.79
CA PRO A 103 -1.90 -17.18 4.91
C PRO A 103 -2.45 -17.88 6.16
N GLY A 104 -3.16 -17.12 6.99
CA GLY A 104 -3.68 -17.57 8.29
C GLY A 104 -2.79 -17.29 9.53
N ALA A 105 -1.57 -16.76 9.36
CA ALA A 105 -0.71 -16.40 10.48
C ALA A 105 -1.22 -15.14 11.22
N VAL A 106 -1.35 -15.23 12.55
CA VAL A 106 -1.75 -14.08 13.38
C VAL A 106 -0.51 -13.26 13.72
N VAL A 107 -0.48 -12.00 13.28
CA VAL A 107 0.65 -11.08 13.49
C VAL A 107 0.25 -9.96 14.43
N CYS A 108 1.10 -9.68 15.42
CA CYS A 108 0.97 -8.51 16.28
C CYS A 108 1.92 -7.43 15.76
N GLU A 109 1.35 -6.28 15.41
CA GLU A 109 2.10 -5.12 14.95
C GLU A 109 1.90 -3.97 15.93
N SER A 110 2.95 -3.18 16.19
CA SER A 110 2.88 -2.05 17.12
C SER A 110 3.71 -0.88 16.63
N GLY A 111 3.10 0.02 15.85
CA GLY A 111 3.70 1.28 15.41
C GLY A 111 2.74 2.46 15.55
N LYS A 112 3.26 3.69 15.58
CA LYS A 112 2.46 4.92 15.69
C LYS A 112 2.81 5.85 14.52
N THR A 113 1.93 5.91 13.53
CA THR A 113 1.91 7.00 12.54
C THR A 113 1.24 8.23 13.16
N GLY A 114 2.04 9.18 13.67
CA GLY A 114 1.59 10.52 14.07
C GLY A 114 1.60 10.81 15.58
N ALA A 115 1.78 12.10 15.91
CA ALA A 115 2.13 12.68 17.22
C ALA A 115 1.49 12.08 18.49
N LEU A 116 2.28 12.07 19.57
CA LEU A 116 1.98 11.54 20.91
C LEU A 116 1.38 12.63 21.82
N PRO A 117 0.14 12.48 22.35
CA PRO A 117 -0.18 13.00 23.67
C PRO A 117 0.24 11.95 24.71
N ARG A 118 0.85 12.41 25.80
CA ARG A 118 1.44 11.64 26.90
C ARG A 118 0.54 10.48 27.39
N GLY A 119 1.11 9.28 27.54
CA GLY A 119 0.53 8.18 28.33
C GLY A 119 0.60 6.78 27.73
N GLY A 120 1.74 6.09 27.95
CA GLY A 120 1.89 4.62 27.92
C GLY A 120 1.97 3.90 26.56
N PRO A 121 2.67 2.74 26.48
CA PRO A 121 2.62 1.87 25.30
C PRO A 121 1.23 1.24 25.19
N ARG A 122 0.43 1.68 24.22
CA ARG A 122 -0.81 0.98 23.84
C ARG A 122 -0.49 0.01 22.71
N VAL A 123 -0.48 -1.28 23.02
CA VAL A 123 -0.61 -2.35 22.01
C VAL A 123 -1.98 -2.15 21.34
N ARG A 124 -1.98 -1.61 20.12
CA ARG A 124 -3.22 -1.41 19.38
C ARG A 124 -3.38 -2.58 18.40
N ARG A 125 -4.33 -3.46 18.77
CA ARG A 125 -5.09 -4.32 17.86
C ARG A 125 -4.36 -5.60 17.42
N VAL A 126 -4.64 -6.70 18.13
CA VAL A 126 -4.46 -8.05 17.59
C VAL A 126 -5.43 -8.19 16.42
N ARG A 127 -4.92 -8.15 15.19
CA ARG A 127 -5.73 -8.55 14.03
C ARG A 127 -5.34 -9.98 13.71
N ARG A 128 -6.35 -10.83 13.49
CA ARG A 128 -6.14 -12.05 12.71
C ARG A 128 -5.82 -11.55 11.30
N VAL A 129 -4.53 -11.40 11.03
CA VAL A 129 -4.04 -11.10 9.70
C VAL A 129 -4.26 -12.40 8.92
N LEU A 130 -5.31 -12.48 8.10
CA LEU A 130 -5.14 -13.33 6.93
C LEU A 130 -3.93 -12.71 6.24
N VAL A 131 -2.79 -13.40 6.17
CA VAL A 131 -1.63 -12.91 5.42
C VAL A 131 -1.97 -13.01 3.94
N ASP A 132 -2.93 -12.19 3.54
CA ASP A 132 -3.00 -11.63 2.22
C ASP A 132 -1.98 -10.50 2.28
N LEU A 133 -0.84 -10.66 1.60
CA LEU A 133 0.26 -9.68 1.47
C LEU A 133 -0.19 -8.25 1.11
N ALA A 134 -1.46 -8.12 0.75
CA ALA A 134 -2.22 -7.00 0.26
C ALA A 134 -2.66 -5.96 1.31
N LEU A 135 -2.70 -6.28 2.61
CA LEU A 135 -3.42 -5.40 3.54
C LEU A 135 -2.78 -5.32 4.91
N VAL A 136 -1.51 -4.95 4.90
CA VAL A 136 -1.13 -4.02 5.93
C VAL A 136 -1.36 -2.62 5.40
N ASP A 137 -2.46 -2.02 5.86
CA ASP A 137 -2.77 -0.61 5.69
C ASP A 137 -1.51 0.19 6.04
N GLN A 138 -0.72 0.59 5.05
CA GLN A 138 0.56 1.27 5.28
C GLN A 138 0.38 2.68 5.88
N LYS A 139 -0.86 3.16 6.05
CA LYS A 139 -1.14 4.26 6.98
C LYS A 139 -0.89 3.89 8.45
N SER A 140 -0.88 2.61 8.77
CA SER A 140 -0.71 2.06 10.12
C SER A 140 0.66 1.41 10.34
N LEU A 141 1.38 1.06 9.26
CA LEU A 141 2.56 0.19 9.31
C LEU A 141 3.91 0.88 9.45
N VAL A 142 3.95 1.90 10.29
CA VAL A 142 5.19 2.63 10.55
C VAL A 142 5.49 2.58 12.04
N ASN A 143 6.02 1.43 12.45
CA ASN A 143 7.12 1.24 13.41
C ASN A 143 7.06 -0.18 13.97
N MET A 144 7.31 -1.18 13.13
CA MET A 144 7.55 -2.54 13.60
C MET A 144 9.04 -2.71 13.95
N PHE A 145 9.54 -1.93 14.90
CA PHE A 145 10.91 -2.10 15.41
C PHE A 145 11.01 -1.65 16.87
N LEU A 146 10.48 -2.48 17.78
CA LEU A 146 10.91 -2.58 19.19
C LEU A 146 10.21 -3.71 19.99
N LEU A 147 9.59 -4.71 19.36
CA LEU A 147 8.86 -5.76 20.08
C LEU A 147 9.15 -7.20 19.63
N VAL A 148 10.23 -7.42 18.88
CA VAL A 148 10.71 -8.80 18.59
C VAL A 148 11.57 -9.33 19.74
N GLU A 149 12.29 -8.49 20.49
CA GLU A 149 13.09 -8.95 21.64
C GLU A 149 12.30 -9.19 22.93
N TRP A 150 11.05 -8.73 23.06
CA TRP A 150 10.25 -8.95 24.28
C TRP A 150 9.09 -9.93 24.12
N SER A 151 8.63 -10.22 22.88
CA SER A 151 7.49 -11.15 22.68
C SER A 151 7.90 -12.62 22.55
N GLN A 152 9.16 -12.90 22.15
CA GLN A 152 9.71 -14.26 22.19
C GLN A 152 9.78 -14.82 23.62
N ALA A 153 9.82 -13.96 24.65
CA ALA A 153 9.90 -14.37 26.05
C ALA A 153 8.55 -14.70 26.71
N SER A 154 7.38 -14.41 26.09
CA SER A 154 6.09 -14.61 26.79
C SER A 154 4.92 -15.10 25.94
N CYS A 155 4.98 -15.05 24.60
CA CYS A 155 3.89 -15.57 23.77
C CYS A 155 4.10 -17.01 23.24
N ILE A 156 5.29 -17.61 23.49
CA ILE A 156 5.60 -19.00 23.11
C ILE A 156 5.42 -19.97 24.31
N LEU A 157 5.20 -19.47 25.53
CA LEU A 157 5.05 -20.26 26.77
C LEU A 157 3.62 -20.23 27.33
N SER A 158 2.63 -20.56 26.51
CA SER A 158 1.30 -20.93 26.98
C SER A 158 0.83 -22.20 26.26
N LYS A 159 1.50 -23.31 26.60
CA LYS A 159 0.87 -24.62 26.73
C LYS A 159 1.10 -25.09 28.15
#